data_AF-A0A378KU03-F1
#
_entry.id   AF-A0A378KU03-F1
#
_cell.length_a   1.000
_cell.length_b   1.000
_cell.length_c   1.000
_cell.angle_alpha   90.00
_cell.angle_beta   90.00
_cell.angle_gamma   90.00
#
_symmetry.space_group_name_H-M   'P 1'
#
loop_
_entity.id
_entity.type
_entity.pdbx_description
1 polymer ?
#
loop_
_entity_poly.entity_id
_entity_poly.type
_entity_poly.pdbx_seq_one_letter_code
_entity_poly.pdbx_strand_id
1 'polypeptide(L)'
;MENHKTHSTKSLNWQILGWGILCIRFVQGWIFWGGGSRRFIYDPQKLDPYAPQWMANKLQSTMPGVLFDTGHLISFLLQHFTLLYLAIIAFSLIELLSGLGLIFGFFTRAASMVTVFISVILMVLFGWQGSTCMDEWTMAVSNLSMGLTLFMTGGSVYSIDSWMTQRYPQLLHKRWFLFLGSGPWSLETIKRVALGCFIFTVLFTVGTYDYYRGSVFSRYHAGPVNPDLFHLSLYDGTLDAHSVRFKMYVDGGPSVVPIYITRIELLDATQNIVRSWTASQLRVLPRTAINNVYAYNQVKVGMYGLVAPESAKAEISLLFSKGKKLLPGAYQLQIYTVDGHRWDLALHL
;
A
#
# COMPACT_ATOMS: atom_id res chain seq x y z
N MET A 1 -35.57 -34.32 -28.70
CA MET A 1 -35.88 -32.90 -28.96
C MET A 1 -35.73 -32.02 -27.70
N GLU A 2 -36.14 -32.50 -26.54
CA GLU A 2 -36.07 -31.78 -25.25
C GLU A 2 -34.64 -31.50 -24.76
N ASN A 3 -33.72 -32.48 -24.89
CA ASN A 3 -32.31 -32.31 -24.56
C ASN A 3 -31.56 -31.29 -25.44
N HIS A 4 -31.97 -31.13 -26.70
CA HIS A 4 -31.33 -30.17 -27.61
C HIS A 4 -31.74 -28.72 -27.31
N LYS A 5 -33.01 -28.52 -26.92
CA LYS A 5 -33.52 -27.22 -26.47
C LYS A 5 -32.85 -26.77 -25.17
N THR A 6 -32.73 -27.64 -24.17
CA THR A 6 -32.11 -27.29 -22.88
C THR A 6 -30.61 -26.97 -22.99
N HIS A 7 -29.86 -27.66 -23.86
CA HIS A 7 -28.47 -27.32 -24.16
C HIS A 7 -28.33 -25.97 -24.88
N SER A 8 -29.23 -25.66 -25.83
CA SER A 8 -29.26 -24.38 -26.54
C SER A 8 -29.56 -23.20 -25.60
N THR A 9 -30.54 -23.33 -24.69
CA THR A 9 -30.89 -22.27 -23.73
C THR A 9 -29.80 -22.03 -22.69
N LYS A 10 -29.12 -23.08 -22.21
CA LYS A 10 -27.99 -22.96 -21.29
C LYS A 10 -26.79 -22.26 -21.93
N SER A 11 -26.53 -22.53 -23.21
CA SER A 11 -25.49 -21.84 -23.99
C SER A 11 -25.80 -20.36 -24.16
N LEU A 12 -27.06 -20.02 -24.49
CA LEU A 12 -27.51 -18.64 -24.67
C LEU A 12 -27.39 -17.81 -23.38
N ASN A 13 -27.83 -18.34 -22.23
CA ASN A 13 -27.72 -17.64 -20.96
C ASN A 13 -26.27 -17.35 -20.57
N TRP A 14 -25.36 -18.28 -20.86
CA TRP A 14 -23.93 -18.12 -20.61
C TRP A 14 -23.29 -17.07 -21.51
N GLN A 15 -23.73 -16.98 -22.76
CA GLN A 15 -23.30 -15.94 -23.68
C GLN A 15 -23.81 -14.56 -23.23
N ILE A 16 -25.08 -14.42 -22.85
CA ILE A 16 -25.65 -13.16 -22.36
C ILE A 16 -24.83 -12.60 -21.18
N LEU A 17 -24.44 -13.45 -20.22
CA LEU A 17 -23.56 -13.05 -19.12
C LEU A 17 -22.22 -12.52 -19.64
N GLY A 18 -21.59 -13.20 -20.60
CA GLY A 18 -20.33 -12.77 -21.22
C GLY A 18 -20.41 -11.44 -21.92
N TRP A 19 -21.51 -11.16 -22.61
CA TRP A 19 -21.74 -9.85 -23.24
C TRP A 19 -21.88 -8.76 -22.18
N GLY A 20 -22.63 -9.04 -21.10
CA GLY A 20 -22.84 -8.09 -20.01
C GLY A 20 -21.56 -7.69 -19.26
N ILE A 21 -20.58 -8.59 -19.17
CA ILE A 21 -19.32 -8.33 -18.46
C ILE A 21 -18.16 -7.88 -19.36
N LEU A 22 -18.36 -7.73 -20.67
CA LEU A 22 -17.26 -7.50 -21.60
C LEU A 22 -16.46 -6.23 -21.26
N CYS A 23 -17.18 -5.15 -20.92
CA CYS A 23 -16.56 -3.90 -20.46
C CYS A 23 -15.79 -4.08 -19.15
N ILE A 24 -16.35 -4.82 -18.19
CA ILE A 24 -15.71 -5.11 -16.90
C ILE A 24 -14.41 -5.91 -17.14
N ARG A 25 -14.46 -6.92 -18.01
CA ARG A 25 -13.29 -7.75 -18.33
C ARG A 25 -12.17 -6.92 -18.94
N PHE A 26 -12.51 -6.06 -19.90
CA PHE A 26 -11.53 -5.19 -20.54
C PHE A 26 -10.95 -4.18 -19.55
N VAL A 27 -11.79 -3.46 -18.79
CA VAL A 27 -11.33 -2.44 -17.83
C VAL A 27 -10.48 -3.05 -16.73
N GLN A 28 -10.93 -4.14 -16.11
CA GLN A 28 -10.13 -4.85 -15.10
C GLN A 28 -8.79 -5.30 -15.71
N GLY A 29 -8.81 -5.91 -16.89
CA GLY A 29 -7.58 -6.30 -17.58
C GLY A 29 -6.65 -5.13 -17.85
N TRP A 30 -7.20 -4.00 -18.27
CA TRP A 30 -6.45 -2.77 -18.56
C TRP A 30 -5.82 -2.15 -17.32
N ILE A 31 -6.51 -2.14 -16.17
CA ILE A 31 -5.97 -1.63 -14.90
C ILE A 31 -4.70 -2.40 -14.51
N PHE A 32 -4.77 -3.73 -14.51
CA PHE A 32 -3.66 -4.60 -14.11
C PHE A 32 -2.54 -4.63 -15.16
N TRP A 33 -2.91 -4.69 -16.45
CA TRP A 33 -1.94 -4.56 -17.53
C TRP A 33 -1.21 -3.21 -17.45
N GLY A 34 -1.94 -2.12 -17.25
CA GLY A 34 -1.42 -0.76 -17.12
C GLY A 34 -0.49 -0.61 -15.93
N GLY A 35 -0.81 -1.25 -14.79
CA GLY A 35 0.06 -1.28 -13.61
C GLY A 35 1.42 -1.90 -13.91
N GLY A 36 1.43 -3.09 -14.51
CA GLY A 36 2.67 -3.78 -14.88
C GLY A 36 3.42 -3.13 -16.05
N SER A 37 2.71 -2.76 -17.12
CA SER A 37 3.31 -2.17 -18.34
C SER A 37 3.89 -0.79 -18.07
N ARG A 38 3.28 0.00 -17.18
CA ARG A 38 3.86 1.26 -16.72
C ARG A 38 5.21 1.04 -16.05
N ARG A 39 5.38 -0.04 -15.27
CA ARG A 39 6.65 -0.31 -14.58
C ARG A 39 7.72 -0.91 -15.50
N PHE A 40 7.34 -1.76 -16.45
CA PHE A 40 8.31 -2.42 -17.33
C PHE A 40 8.64 -1.67 -18.62
N ILE A 41 7.70 -0.88 -19.15
CA ILE A 41 7.78 -0.34 -20.51
C ILE A 41 7.76 1.19 -20.48
N TYR A 42 6.74 1.80 -19.87
CA TYR A 42 6.49 3.25 -20.05
C TYR A 42 7.24 4.14 -19.03
N ASP A 43 7.49 3.64 -17.82
CA ASP A 43 8.10 4.38 -16.72
C ASP A 43 9.01 3.44 -15.90
N PRO A 44 10.12 2.95 -16.50
CA PRO A 44 11.01 1.98 -15.87
C PRO A 44 11.73 2.53 -14.62
N GLN A 45 11.70 3.84 -14.39
CA GLN A 45 12.21 4.46 -13.16
C GLN A 45 11.52 3.92 -11.90
N LYS A 46 10.31 3.37 -12.02
CA LYS A 46 9.62 2.72 -10.90
C LYS A 46 10.28 1.43 -10.43
N LEU A 47 11.11 0.82 -11.27
CA LEU A 47 11.91 -0.38 -10.97
C LEU A 47 13.39 -0.07 -10.78
N ASP A 48 13.80 1.20 -10.90
CA ASP A 48 15.19 1.63 -10.67
C ASP A 48 15.41 1.90 -9.17
N PRO A 49 16.28 1.13 -8.47
CA PRO A 49 16.59 1.33 -7.06
C PRO A 49 17.14 2.71 -6.69
N TYR A 50 17.67 3.45 -7.66
CA TYR A 50 18.28 4.76 -7.43
C TYR A 50 17.34 5.91 -7.78
N ALA A 51 16.19 5.62 -8.39
CA ALA A 51 15.23 6.63 -8.77
C ALA A 51 14.33 7.03 -7.57
N PRO A 52 13.94 8.32 -7.48
CA PRO A 52 13.00 8.78 -6.45
C PRO A 52 11.62 8.14 -6.59
N GLN A 53 11.25 7.69 -7.79
CA GLN A 53 9.99 7.02 -8.08
C GLN A 53 10.04 5.50 -7.85
N TRP A 54 11.13 4.98 -7.27
CA TRP A 54 11.25 3.57 -6.98
C TRP A 54 10.10 3.06 -6.10
N MET A 55 9.51 1.94 -6.50
CA MET A 55 8.38 1.33 -5.81
C MET A 55 8.65 0.97 -4.34
N ALA A 56 9.90 0.75 -3.93
CA ALA A 56 10.24 0.54 -2.52
C ALA A 56 9.87 1.75 -1.63
N ASN A 57 9.96 2.97 -2.15
CA ASN A 57 9.51 4.18 -1.43
C ASN A 57 8.01 4.11 -1.14
N LYS A 58 7.22 3.68 -2.13
CA LYS A 58 5.77 3.48 -1.97
C LYS A 58 5.42 2.29 -1.09
N LEU A 59 6.25 1.24 -1.07
CA LEU A 59 6.06 0.15 -0.13
C LEU A 59 6.36 0.58 1.31
N GLN A 60 7.44 1.34 1.53
CA GLN A 60 7.78 1.86 2.85
C GLN A 60 6.70 2.79 3.40
N SER A 61 6.07 3.63 2.56
CA SER A 61 5.00 4.52 3.01
C SER A 61 3.79 3.80 3.62
N THR A 62 3.58 2.52 3.31
CA THR A 62 2.43 1.75 3.85
C THR A 62 2.55 1.37 5.31
N MET A 63 3.77 1.31 5.84
CA MET A 63 4.05 0.68 7.13
C MET A 63 3.24 1.24 8.30
N PRO A 64 3.00 2.56 8.44
CA PRO A 64 2.31 3.10 9.59
C PRO A 64 0.89 2.54 9.79
N GLY A 65 0.10 2.45 8.72
CA GLY A 65 -1.32 2.08 8.80
C GLY A 65 -1.66 0.71 8.21
N VAL A 66 -0.67 -0.16 8.00
CA VAL A 66 -0.88 -1.48 7.43
C VAL A 66 -1.79 -2.34 8.33
N LEU A 67 -2.73 -3.06 7.72
CA LEU A 67 -3.61 -3.97 8.43
C LEU A 67 -2.88 -5.23 8.95
N PHE A 68 -3.45 -5.83 10.00
CA PHE A 68 -3.01 -7.09 10.62
C PHE A 68 -1.58 -7.09 11.18
N ASP A 69 -1.07 -5.92 11.56
CA ASP A 69 0.28 -5.77 12.12
C ASP A 69 1.39 -6.36 11.24
N THR A 70 1.17 -6.39 9.92
CA THR A 70 2.15 -6.93 8.96
C THR A 70 3.35 -6.00 8.71
N GLY A 71 3.47 -4.91 9.47
CA GLY A 71 4.56 -3.94 9.37
C GLY A 71 5.94 -4.56 9.58
N HIS A 72 6.05 -5.61 10.40
CA HIS A 72 7.30 -6.36 10.60
C HIS A 72 7.75 -7.11 9.34
N LEU A 73 6.82 -7.66 8.55
CA LEU A 73 7.14 -8.32 7.28
C LEU A 73 7.65 -7.32 6.26
N ILE A 74 7.02 -6.14 6.20
CA ILE A 74 7.46 -5.05 5.32
C ILE A 74 8.85 -4.56 5.76
N SER A 75 9.05 -4.33 7.06
CA SER A 75 10.34 -3.95 7.63
C SER A 75 11.45 -4.94 7.25
N PHE A 76 11.18 -6.24 7.41
CA PHE A 76 12.10 -7.30 6.99
C PHE A 76 12.41 -7.22 5.50
N LEU A 77 11.40 -7.09 4.65
CA LEU A 77 11.60 -7.00 3.20
C LEU A 77 12.44 -5.78 2.82
N LEU A 78 12.18 -4.61 3.41
CA LEU A 78 12.92 -3.37 3.15
C LEU A 78 14.39 -3.43 3.59
N GLN A 79 14.73 -4.30 4.53
CA GLN A 79 16.12 -4.54 4.94
C GLN A 79 16.84 -5.56 4.04
N HIS A 80 16.12 -6.34 3.25
CA HIS A 80 16.66 -7.39 2.38
C HIS A 80 16.46 -7.03 0.90
N PHE A 81 17.37 -6.21 0.36
CA PHE A 81 17.25 -5.65 -1.00
C PHE A 81 17.00 -6.70 -2.09
N THR A 82 17.73 -7.82 -2.11
CA THR A 82 17.56 -8.85 -3.14
C THR A 82 16.15 -9.45 -3.12
N LEU A 83 15.62 -9.73 -1.93
CA LEU A 83 14.27 -10.26 -1.76
C LEU A 83 13.22 -9.23 -2.17
N LEU A 84 13.38 -7.98 -1.74
CA LEU A 84 12.51 -6.86 -2.11
C LEU A 84 12.44 -6.68 -3.63
N TYR A 85 13.60 -6.61 -4.27
CA TYR A 85 13.70 -6.38 -5.71
C TYR A 85 13.02 -7.50 -6.51
N LEU A 86 13.26 -8.77 -6.14
CA LEU A 86 12.60 -9.92 -6.74
C LEU A 86 11.10 -9.90 -6.50
N ALA A 87 10.64 -9.56 -5.29
CA ALA A 87 9.22 -9.46 -4.97
C ALA A 87 8.52 -8.38 -5.80
N ILE A 88 9.14 -7.21 -5.97
CA ILE A 88 8.63 -6.09 -6.79
C ILE A 88 8.49 -6.50 -8.26
N ILE A 89 9.50 -7.19 -8.82
CA ILE A 89 9.46 -7.68 -10.20
C ILE A 89 8.37 -8.74 -10.35
N ALA A 90 8.34 -9.74 -9.46
CA ALA A 90 7.36 -10.82 -9.51
C ALA A 90 5.93 -10.28 -9.40
N PHE A 91 5.68 -9.38 -8.44
CA PHE A 91 4.38 -8.71 -8.28
C PHE A 91 3.97 -7.98 -9.56
N SER A 92 4.89 -7.19 -10.15
CA SER A 92 4.62 -6.44 -11.38
C SER A 92 4.37 -7.35 -12.59
N LEU A 93 5.08 -8.48 -12.67
CA LEU A 93 4.91 -9.46 -13.74
C LEU A 93 3.56 -10.18 -13.62
N ILE A 94 3.18 -10.58 -12.42
CA ILE A 94 1.88 -11.21 -12.14
C ILE A 94 0.73 -10.22 -12.48
N GLU A 95 0.88 -8.95 -12.13
CA GLU A 95 -0.05 -7.88 -12.48
C GLU A 95 -0.19 -7.75 -14.02
N LEU A 96 0.95 -7.67 -14.73
CA LEU A 96 0.98 -7.58 -16.18
C LEU A 96 0.29 -8.78 -16.87
N LEU A 97 0.66 -10.00 -16.47
CA LEU A 97 0.18 -11.22 -17.08
C LEU A 97 -1.30 -11.47 -16.80
N SER A 98 -1.76 -11.20 -15.57
CA SER A 98 -3.19 -11.28 -15.24
C SER A 98 -4.00 -10.26 -16.02
N GLY A 99 -3.50 -9.04 -16.20
CA GLY A 99 -4.10 -8.02 -17.04
C GLY A 99 -4.27 -8.46 -18.50
N LEU A 100 -3.19 -8.97 -19.11
CA LEU A 100 -3.24 -9.53 -20.48
C LEU A 100 -4.20 -10.70 -20.58
N GLY A 101 -4.19 -11.61 -19.59
CA GLY A 101 -5.10 -12.74 -19.52
C GLY A 101 -6.56 -12.29 -19.56
N LEU A 102 -6.92 -11.23 -18.84
CA LEU A 102 -8.28 -10.67 -18.86
C LEU A 102 -8.60 -9.95 -20.18
N ILE A 103 -7.69 -9.14 -20.73
CA ILE A 103 -7.92 -8.44 -22.00
C ILE A 103 -8.28 -9.43 -23.11
N PHE A 104 -7.48 -10.50 -23.25
CA PHE A 104 -7.70 -11.53 -24.27
C PHE A 104 -8.72 -12.60 -23.86
N GLY A 105 -9.13 -12.64 -22.59
CA GLY A 105 -9.98 -13.70 -22.04
C GLY A 105 -9.30 -15.08 -22.10
N PHE A 106 -8.04 -15.15 -21.69
CA PHE A 106 -7.25 -16.37 -21.54
C PHE A 106 -7.12 -16.74 -20.07
N PHE A 107 -7.60 -17.94 -19.71
CA PHE A 107 -7.75 -18.39 -18.32
C PHE A 107 -8.44 -17.34 -17.45
N THR A 108 -9.60 -16.87 -17.91
CA THR A 108 -10.27 -15.67 -17.36
C THR A 108 -10.53 -15.77 -15.86
N ARG A 109 -10.88 -16.96 -15.34
CA ARG A 109 -11.12 -17.18 -13.91
C ARG A 109 -9.84 -17.19 -13.08
N ALA A 110 -8.77 -17.79 -13.60
CA ALA A 110 -7.48 -17.77 -12.92
C ALA A 110 -6.91 -16.34 -12.88
N ALA A 111 -6.95 -15.64 -14.01
CA ALA A 111 -6.52 -14.25 -14.11
C ALA A 111 -7.34 -13.35 -13.18
N SER A 112 -8.67 -13.51 -13.14
CA SER A 112 -9.51 -12.71 -12.24
C SER A 112 -9.25 -13.01 -10.76
N MET A 113 -9.01 -14.28 -10.39
CA MET A 113 -8.61 -14.62 -9.01
C MET A 113 -7.30 -13.97 -8.60
N VAL A 114 -6.30 -13.94 -9.49
CA VAL A 114 -5.06 -13.20 -9.24
C VAL A 114 -5.35 -11.72 -8.98
N THR A 115 -6.20 -11.08 -9.80
CA THR A 115 -6.57 -9.68 -9.56
C THR A 115 -7.34 -9.46 -8.25
N VAL A 116 -8.16 -10.43 -7.82
CA VAL A 116 -8.85 -10.42 -6.52
C VAL A 116 -7.85 -10.48 -5.38
N PHE A 117 -6.90 -11.41 -5.41
CA PHE A 117 -5.87 -11.51 -4.37
C PHE A 117 -5.01 -10.26 -4.30
N ILE A 118 -4.59 -9.72 -5.44
CA ILE A 118 -3.84 -8.46 -5.47
C ILE A 118 -4.68 -7.33 -4.86
N SER A 119 -5.97 -7.24 -5.18
CA SER A 119 -6.86 -6.20 -4.63
C SER A 119 -6.99 -6.30 -3.10
N VAL A 120 -7.08 -7.51 -2.56
CA VAL A 120 -7.10 -7.74 -1.10
C VAL A 120 -5.77 -7.34 -0.46
N ILE A 121 -4.63 -7.70 -1.06
CA ILE A 121 -3.31 -7.31 -0.57
C ILE A 121 -3.15 -5.77 -0.62
N LEU A 122 -3.55 -5.14 -1.72
CA LEU A 122 -3.49 -3.68 -1.86
C LEU A 122 -4.36 -2.99 -0.82
N MET A 123 -5.55 -3.52 -0.50
CA MET A 123 -6.36 -3.00 0.60
C MET A 123 -5.61 -3.07 1.93
N VAL A 124 -5.02 -4.22 2.26
CA VAL A 124 -4.29 -4.42 3.52
C VAL A 124 -3.12 -3.46 3.68
N LEU A 125 -2.38 -3.23 2.60
CA LEU A 125 -1.20 -2.37 2.58
C LEU A 125 -1.55 -0.88 2.52
N PHE A 126 -2.43 -0.52 1.59
CA PHE A 126 -2.62 0.86 1.15
C PHE A 126 -3.98 1.43 1.49
N GLY A 127 -4.96 0.63 1.95
CA GLY A 127 -6.35 1.06 2.11
C GLY A 127 -6.57 2.22 3.09
N TRP A 128 -5.62 2.47 4.00
CA TRP A 128 -5.64 3.60 4.92
C TRP A 128 -5.13 4.90 4.28
N GLN A 129 -4.34 4.81 3.21
CA GLN A 129 -3.82 5.96 2.49
C GLN A 129 -4.93 6.60 1.64
N GLY A 130 -4.79 7.90 1.38
CA GLY A 130 -5.77 8.69 0.63
C GLY A 130 -6.47 9.73 1.51
N SER A 131 -5.89 10.93 1.56
CA SER A 131 -6.35 12.09 2.33
C SER A 131 -7.76 12.54 1.96
N THR A 132 -8.08 12.59 0.67
CA THR A 132 -9.31 13.22 0.17
C THR A 132 -10.40 12.21 -0.20
N CYS A 133 -10.15 11.31 -1.16
CA CYS A 133 -11.18 10.42 -1.71
C CYS A 133 -10.99 8.94 -1.35
N MET A 134 -10.07 8.62 -0.43
CA MET A 134 -9.66 7.24 -0.13
C MET A 134 -9.36 6.45 -1.42
N ASP A 135 -8.52 7.03 -2.26
CA ASP A 135 -8.25 6.57 -3.64
C ASP A 135 -7.83 5.09 -3.63
N GLU A 136 -6.92 4.72 -2.73
CA GLU A 136 -6.41 3.37 -2.55
C GLU A 136 -7.51 2.37 -2.15
N TRP A 137 -8.36 2.73 -1.18
CA TRP A 137 -9.49 1.89 -0.75
C TRP A 137 -10.51 1.71 -1.88
N THR A 138 -10.91 2.81 -2.52
CA THR A 138 -11.93 2.83 -3.58
C THR A 138 -11.49 1.97 -4.77
N MET A 139 -10.22 2.09 -5.17
CA MET A 139 -9.63 1.27 -6.21
C MET A 139 -9.63 -0.22 -5.81
N ALA A 140 -9.22 -0.56 -4.59
CA ALA A 140 -9.13 -1.93 -4.13
C ALA A 140 -10.49 -2.63 -4.04
N VAL A 141 -11.54 -1.98 -3.49
CA VAL A 141 -12.88 -2.59 -3.42
C VAL A 141 -13.54 -2.72 -4.80
N SER A 142 -13.31 -1.74 -5.69
CA SER A 142 -13.85 -1.79 -7.05
C SER A 142 -13.21 -2.93 -7.85
N ASN A 143 -11.88 -3.05 -7.80
CA ASN A 143 -11.15 -4.14 -8.45
C ASN A 143 -11.50 -5.51 -7.86
N LEU A 144 -11.75 -5.59 -6.55
CA LEU A 144 -12.24 -6.80 -5.91
C LEU A 144 -13.60 -7.23 -6.48
N SER A 145 -14.57 -6.31 -6.54
CA SER A 145 -15.91 -6.58 -7.06
C SER A 145 -15.91 -6.99 -8.54
N MET A 146 -15.14 -6.26 -9.37
CA MET A 146 -14.94 -6.60 -10.78
C MET A 146 -14.29 -7.97 -10.94
N GLY A 147 -13.22 -8.25 -10.18
CA GLY A 147 -12.53 -9.54 -10.22
C GLY A 147 -13.40 -10.72 -9.79
N LEU A 148 -14.18 -10.58 -8.72
CA LEU A 148 -15.12 -11.63 -8.26
C LEU A 148 -16.23 -11.88 -9.29
N THR A 149 -16.75 -10.80 -9.91
CA THR A 149 -17.73 -10.91 -10.99
C THR A 149 -17.16 -11.71 -12.17
N LEU A 150 -15.94 -11.41 -12.61
CA LEU A 150 -15.24 -12.12 -13.68
C LEU A 150 -14.90 -13.58 -13.32
N PHE A 151 -14.59 -13.85 -12.06
CA PHE A 151 -14.38 -15.23 -11.59
C PHE A 151 -15.63 -16.09 -11.70
N MET A 152 -16.78 -15.54 -11.31
CA MET A 152 -18.05 -16.25 -11.39
C MET A 152 -18.49 -16.50 -12.84
N THR A 153 -18.38 -15.46 -13.67
CA THR A 153 -18.91 -15.43 -15.05
C THR A 153 -17.93 -15.97 -16.10
N GLY A 154 -16.62 -15.98 -15.82
CA GLY A 154 -15.60 -16.33 -16.81
C GLY A 154 -15.61 -15.41 -18.04
N GLY A 155 -14.90 -15.80 -19.09
CA GLY A 155 -14.89 -15.14 -20.39
C GLY A 155 -15.61 -16.00 -21.42
N SER A 156 -16.94 -15.92 -21.50
CA SER A 156 -17.72 -16.78 -22.40
C SER A 156 -17.77 -16.29 -23.86
N VAL A 157 -17.58 -15.00 -24.10
CA VAL A 157 -17.66 -14.37 -25.43
C VAL A 157 -16.44 -13.49 -25.70
N TYR A 158 -16.02 -13.43 -26.98
CA TYR A 158 -14.85 -12.69 -27.46
C TYR A 158 -13.60 -12.98 -26.62
N SER A 159 -13.36 -14.25 -26.32
CA SER A 159 -12.27 -14.71 -25.45
C SER A 159 -11.51 -15.85 -26.10
N ILE A 160 -10.22 -15.96 -25.79
CA ILE A 160 -9.42 -17.12 -26.16
C ILE A 160 -9.99 -18.38 -25.52
N ASP A 161 -10.50 -18.32 -24.30
CA ASP A 161 -11.15 -19.46 -23.63
C ASP A 161 -12.35 -19.99 -24.45
N SER A 162 -13.19 -19.09 -24.98
CA SER A 162 -14.34 -19.46 -25.82
C SER A 162 -13.87 -20.09 -27.13
N TRP A 163 -12.87 -19.49 -27.78
CA TRP A 163 -12.25 -20.05 -28.99
C TRP A 163 -11.66 -21.45 -28.74
N MET A 164 -10.96 -21.66 -27.61
CA MET A 164 -10.41 -22.96 -27.22
C MET A 164 -11.50 -24.01 -27.03
N THR A 165 -12.62 -23.67 -26.37
CA THR A 165 -13.74 -24.62 -26.18
C THR A 165 -14.46 -24.97 -27.49
N GLN A 166 -14.51 -24.04 -28.46
CA GLN A 166 -15.08 -24.30 -29.78
C GLN A 166 -14.16 -25.20 -30.61
N ARG A 167 -12.84 -24.98 -30.55
CA ARG A 167 -11.86 -25.80 -31.28
C ARG A 167 -11.65 -27.18 -30.65
N TYR A 168 -11.69 -27.26 -29.32
CA TYR A 168 -11.44 -28.48 -28.54
C TYR A 168 -12.58 -28.71 -27.51
N PRO A 169 -13.73 -29.27 -27.93
CA PRO A 169 -14.88 -29.49 -27.05
C PRO A 169 -14.57 -30.37 -25.82
N GLN A 170 -13.54 -31.22 -25.91
CA GLN A 170 -13.08 -32.08 -24.81
C GLN A 170 -12.66 -31.29 -23.56
N LEU A 171 -12.27 -30.02 -23.70
CA LEU A 171 -11.89 -29.16 -22.58
C LEU A 171 -13.04 -28.93 -21.59
N LEU A 172 -14.29 -28.93 -22.07
CA LEU A 172 -15.48 -28.76 -21.22
C LEU A 172 -15.71 -29.95 -20.27
N HIS A 173 -15.08 -31.09 -20.52
CA HIS A 173 -15.11 -32.25 -19.63
C HIS A 173 -13.97 -32.26 -18.61
N LYS A 174 -12.97 -31.38 -18.75
CA LYS A 174 -11.81 -31.33 -17.86
C LYS A 174 -12.08 -30.37 -16.70
N ARG A 175 -12.07 -30.89 -15.46
CA ARG A 175 -12.33 -30.11 -14.24
C ARG A 175 -11.38 -28.92 -14.07
N TRP A 176 -10.11 -29.07 -14.41
CA TRP A 176 -9.12 -27.98 -14.29
C TRP A 176 -9.47 -26.80 -15.20
N PHE A 177 -9.94 -27.06 -16.43
CA PHE A 177 -10.31 -26.01 -17.37
C PHE A 177 -11.61 -25.31 -16.95
N LEU A 178 -12.57 -26.07 -16.42
CA LEU A 178 -13.79 -25.49 -15.84
C LEU A 178 -13.51 -24.58 -14.63
N PHE A 179 -12.42 -24.81 -13.91
CA PHE A 179 -12.02 -24.01 -12.76
C PHE A 179 -11.19 -22.78 -13.15
N LEU A 180 -10.16 -22.97 -13.97
CA LEU A 180 -9.20 -21.91 -14.35
C LEU A 180 -9.64 -21.09 -15.57
N GLY A 181 -10.28 -21.74 -16.53
CA GLY A 181 -10.75 -21.12 -17.77
C GLY A 181 -12.24 -20.79 -17.70
N SER A 182 -12.83 -20.64 -18.89
CA SER A 182 -14.21 -20.24 -19.04
C SER A 182 -15.07 -21.42 -19.44
N GLY A 183 -15.92 -21.87 -18.52
CA GLY A 183 -16.80 -23.01 -18.74
C GLY A 183 -18.08 -22.87 -17.91
N PRO A 184 -19.20 -23.44 -18.38
CA PRO A 184 -20.49 -23.29 -17.73
C PRO A 184 -20.47 -23.98 -16.37
N TRP A 185 -20.71 -23.21 -15.31
CA TRP A 185 -20.98 -23.77 -14.00
C TRP A 185 -22.46 -24.11 -13.85
N SER A 186 -22.76 -25.06 -12.97
CA SER A 186 -24.16 -25.35 -12.63
C SER A 186 -24.79 -24.14 -11.96
N LEU A 187 -26.10 -23.94 -12.14
CA LEU A 187 -26.83 -22.83 -11.52
C LEU A 187 -26.68 -22.84 -9.99
N GLU A 188 -26.70 -24.03 -9.38
CA GLU A 188 -26.51 -24.21 -7.94
C GLU A 188 -25.11 -23.79 -7.49
N THR A 189 -24.07 -24.13 -8.26
CA THR A 189 -22.70 -23.66 -7.99
C THR A 189 -22.60 -22.14 -8.09
N ILE A 190 -23.17 -21.55 -9.14
CA ILE A 190 -23.16 -20.10 -9.34
C ILE A 190 -23.86 -19.40 -8.17
N LYS A 191 -25.05 -19.86 -7.76
CA LYS A 191 -25.79 -19.28 -6.62
C LYS A 191 -24.99 -19.33 -5.32
N ARG A 192 -24.41 -20.49 -4.99
CA ARG A 192 -23.63 -20.66 -3.75
C ARG A 192 -22.37 -19.80 -3.74
N VAL A 193 -21.62 -19.79 -4.84
CA VAL A 193 -20.42 -18.96 -4.97
C VAL A 193 -20.78 -17.48 -4.96
N ALA A 194 -21.84 -17.07 -5.67
CA ALA A 194 -22.34 -15.69 -5.69
C ALA A 194 -22.68 -15.20 -4.28
N LEU A 195 -23.40 -16.00 -3.50
CA LEU A 195 -23.75 -15.64 -2.13
C LEU A 195 -22.50 -15.51 -1.25
N GLY A 196 -21.54 -16.43 -1.35
CA GLY A 196 -20.28 -16.35 -0.63
C GLY A 196 -19.46 -15.11 -1.02
N CYS A 197 -19.31 -14.82 -2.31
CA CYS A 197 -18.63 -13.63 -2.82
C CYS A 197 -19.33 -12.34 -2.42
N PHE A 198 -20.67 -12.33 -2.38
CA PHE A 198 -21.45 -11.18 -1.92
C PHE A 198 -21.23 -10.92 -0.42
N ILE A 199 -21.37 -11.95 0.41
CA ILE A 199 -21.12 -11.84 1.86
C ILE A 199 -19.70 -11.35 2.11
N PHE A 200 -18.71 -11.95 1.44
CA PHE A 200 -17.32 -11.52 1.55
C PHE A 200 -17.13 -10.06 1.11
N THR A 201 -17.67 -9.66 -0.04
CA THR A 201 -17.56 -8.27 -0.53
C THR A 201 -18.20 -7.29 0.45
N VAL A 202 -19.36 -7.60 1.03
CA VAL A 202 -20.03 -6.74 2.01
C VAL A 202 -19.18 -6.61 3.28
N LEU A 203 -18.76 -7.74 3.87
CA LEU A 203 -17.93 -7.72 5.08
C LEU A 203 -16.61 -7.01 4.85
N PHE A 204 -15.95 -7.28 3.72
CA PHE A 204 -14.66 -6.69 3.39
C PHE A 204 -14.78 -5.18 3.12
N THR A 205 -15.74 -4.76 2.29
CA THR A 205 -15.96 -3.35 1.95
C THR A 205 -16.39 -2.57 3.17
N VAL A 206 -17.46 -2.99 3.84
CA VAL A 206 -18.01 -2.25 4.98
C VAL A 206 -17.05 -2.29 6.18
N GLY A 207 -16.45 -3.45 6.46
CA GLY A 207 -15.52 -3.61 7.58
C GLY A 207 -14.24 -2.78 7.41
N THR A 208 -13.63 -2.79 6.22
CA THR A 208 -12.44 -1.96 5.98
C THR A 208 -12.79 -0.47 5.94
N TYR A 209 -13.96 -0.09 5.40
CA TYR A 209 -14.40 1.31 5.43
C TYR A 209 -14.60 1.82 6.86
N ASP A 210 -15.35 1.08 7.69
CA ASP A 210 -15.58 1.47 9.08
C ASP A 210 -14.28 1.47 9.89
N TYR A 211 -13.34 0.56 9.59
CA TYR A 211 -12.03 0.58 10.21
C TYR A 211 -11.18 1.81 9.83
N TYR A 212 -11.24 2.27 8.57
CA TYR A 212 -10.41 3.39 8.11
C TYR A 212 -11.05 4.76 8.30
N ARG A 213 -12.38 4.89 8.26
CA ARG A 213 -13.08 6.17 8.38
C ARG A 213 -14.25 6.17 9.36
N GLY A 214 -14.64 5.00 9.87
CA GLY A 214 -15.86 4.85 10.64
C GLY A 214 -17.12 5.18 9.84
N SER A 215 -18.11 5.73 10.52
CA SER A 215 -19.40 6.21 9.99
C SER A 215 -20.39 5.12 9.57
N VAL A 216 -20.09 3.85 9.81
CA VAL A 216 -21.05 2.76 9.63
C VAL A 216 -21.48 2.22 10.99
N PHE A 217 -20.53 1.69 11.75
CA PHE A 217 -20.72 1.16 13.10
C PHE A 217 -20.05 2.05 14.16
N SER A 218 -18.98 2.76 13.78
CA SER A 218 -18.27 3.71 14.63
C SER A 218 -18.51 5.17 14.21
N ARG A 219 -18.13 6.13 15.05
CA ARG A 219 -18.17 7.55 14.66
C ARG A 219 -17.09 7.84 13.63
N TYR A 220 -17.31 8.86 12.79
CA TYR A 220 -16.29 9.31 11.85
C TYR A 220 -14.95 9.59 12.55
N HIS A 221 -13.87 9.05 11.99
CA HIS A 221 -12.51 9.32 12.44
C HIS A 221 -11.55 9.30 11.25
N ALA A 222 -10.40 9.95 11.38
CA ALA A 222 -9.42 10.07 10.30
C ALA A 222 -8.55 8.81 10.11
N GLY A 223 -9.06 7.62 10.49
CA GLY A 223 -8.32 6.35 10.50
C GLY A 223 -7.55 6.08 11.79
N PRO A 224 -7.01 4.86 11.96
CA PRO A 224 -6.05 4.55 13.03
C PRO A 224 -4.74 5.32 12.86
N VAL A 225 -4.36 5.60 11.60
CA VAL A 225 -3.30 6.53 11.22
C VAL A 225 -3.92 7.61 10.35
N ASN A 226 -3.62 8.86 10.67
CA ASN A 226 -4.18 10.01 9.97
C ASN A 226 -3.37 10.29 8.68
N PRO A 227 -3.99 10.24 7.48
CA PRO A 227 -3.30 10.54 6.23
C PRO A 227 -3.17 12.05 5.94
N ASP A 228 -3.82 12.91 6.73
CA ASP A 228 -3.83 14.36 6.54
C ASP A 228 -2.88 15.09 7.49
N LEU A 229 -2.71 14.57 8.71
CA LEU A 229 -1.90 15.17 9.75
C LEU A 229 -0.68 14.32 10.04
N PHE A 230 0.50 14.93 10.02
CA PHE A 230 1.71 14.24 10.42
C PHE A 230 1.65 13.80 11.87
N HIS A 231 2.13 12.59 12.12
CA HIS A 231 2.44 12.11 13.46
C HIS A 231 3.92 11.70 13.50
N LEU A 232 4.57 12.00 14.62
CA LEU A 232 5.98 11.75 14.84
C LEU A 232 6.16 11.07 16.19
N SER A 233 6.60 9.83 16.16
CA SER A 233 6.99 9.08 17.35
C SER A 233 8.47 9.32 17.68
N LEU A 234 8.74 9.86 18.86
CA LEU A 234 10.08 10.07 19.42
C LEU A 234 10.32 9.10 20.57
N TYR A 235 11.45 8.39 20.56
CA TYR A 235 11.76 7.35 21.56
C TYR A 235 13.27 7.07 21.63
N ASP A 236 13.68 6.23 22.59
CA ASP A 236 15.08 5.85 22.86
C ASP A 236 16.03 7.05 22.92
N GLY A 237 15.62 8.08 23.64
CA GLY A 237 16.41 9.28 23.83
C GLY A 237 17.53 9.06 24.85
N THR A 238 18.78 9.32 24.45
CA THR A 238 19.94 9.33 25.34
C THR A 238 20.56 10.72 25.36
N LEU A 239 20.77 11.26 26.54
CA LEU A 239 21.42 12.53 26.76
C LEU A 239 22.78 12.30 27.41
N ASP A 240 23.83 12.72 26.73
CA ASP A 240 25.21 12.61 27.19
C ASP A 240 25.78 14.03 27.38
N ALA A 241 26.95 14.16 28.01
CA ALA A 241 27.60 15.45 28.24
C ALA A 241 27.95 16.23 26.95
N HIS A 242 27.96 15.54 25.80
CA HIS A 242 28.42 16.08 24.50
C HIS A 242 27.40 15.95 23.37
N SER A 243 26.32 15.21 23.55
CA SER A 243 25.35 14.96 22.49
C SER A 243 23.98 14.56 23.02
N VAL A 244 22.96 14.85 22.24
CA VAL A 244 21.64 14.20 22.34
C VAL A 244 21.54 13.20 21.21
N ARG A 245 21.12 11.97 21.51
CA ARG A 245 20.67 11.00 20.50
C ARG A 245 19.23 10.63 20.77
N PHE A 246 18.45 10.45 19.71
CA PHE A 246 17.07 10.00 19.80
C PHE A 246 16.65 9.33 18.50
N LYS A 247 15.66 8.45 18.58
CA LYS A 247 15.04 7.87 17.41
C LYS A 247 13.75 8.61 17.09
N MET A 248 13.51 8.81 15.80
CA MET A 248 12.27 9.35 15.28
C MET A 248 11.66 8.41 14.25
N TYR A 249 10.34 8.39 14.20
CA TYR A 249 9.55 7.67 13.21
C TYR A 249 8.36 8.53 12.77
N VAL A 250 8.24 8.79 11.47
CA VAL A 250 7.07 9.46 10.89
C VAL A 250 5.98 8.39 10.67
N ASP A 251 5.13 8.21 11.66
CA ASP A 251 4.11 7.15 11.76
C ASP A 251 2.69 7.65 11.43
N GLY A 252 2.59 8.77 10.74
CA GLY A 252 1.36 9.26 10.13
C GLY A 252 1.60 10.51 9.29
N GLY A 253 0.66 10.81 8.40
CA GLY A 253 0.65 12.01 7.57
C GLY A 253 0.57 11.74 6.07
N PRO A 254 0.57 12.80 5.26
CA PRO A 254 0.43 12.70 3.80
C PRO A 254 1.61 11.96 3.14
N SER A 255 1.32 11.07 2.20
CA SER A 255 2.33 10.31 1.45
C SER A 255 3.07 11.13 0.37
N VAL A 256 2.47 12.26 -0.04
CA VAL A 256 2.95 13.08 -1.16
C VAL A 256 3.92 14.18 -0.70
N VAL A 257 3.84 14.59 0.57
CA VAL A 257 4.60 15.71 1.13
C VAL A 257 5.39 15.19 2.33
N PRO A 258 6.68 15.51 2.47
CA PRO A 258 7.43 15.17 3.67
C PRO A 258 7.20 16.19 4.79
N ILE A 259 7.45 15.78 6.03
CA ILE A 259 7.50 16.70 7.16
C ILE A 259 8.83 17.48 7.13
N TYR A 260 8.75 18.79 7.37
CA TYR A 260 9.91 19.68 7.43
C TYR A 260 10.19 20.10 8.88
N ILE A 261 11.27 19.59 9.45
CA ILE A 261 11.72 19.91 10.81
C ILE A 261 12.66 21.11 10.72
N THR A 262 12.23 22.23 11.31
CA THR A 262 12.92 23.52 11.20
C THR A 262 13.69 23.88 12.46
N ARG A 263 13.35 23.28 13.61
CA ARG A 263 13.98 23.60 14.88
C ARG A 263 13.89 22.44 15.86
N ILE A 264 14.96 22.21 16.62
CA ILE A 264 15.00 21.26 17.74
C ILE A 264 15.51 22.01 18.96
N GLU A 265 14.89 21.83 20.12
CA GLU A 265 15.26 22.52 21.36
C GLU A 265 15.41 21.52 22.51
N LEU A 266 16.37 21.76 23.40
CA LEU A 266 16.56 21.02 24.63
C LEU A 266 16.29 21.94 25.80
N LEU A 267 15.26 21.62 26.58
CA LEU A 267 14.82 22.36 27.74
C LEU A 267 15.24 21.63 29.02
N ASP A 268 15.58 22.39 30.07
CA ASP A 268 15.77 21.82 31.41
C ASP A 268 14.44 21.61 32.15
N ALA A 269 14.51 21.08 33.37
CA ALA A 269 13.36 20.90 34.26
C ALA A 269 12.58 22.19 34.57
N THR A 270 13.19 23.37 34.37
CA THR A 270 12.56 24.68 34.56
C THR A 270 11.98 25.27 33.27
N GLN A 271 11.94 24.48 32.19
CA GLN A 271 11.49 24.89 30.85
C GLN A 271 12.36 25.99 30.21
N ASN A 272 13.60 26.17 30.68
CA ASN A 272 14.53 27.08 30.03
C ASN A 272 15.24 26.36 28.88
N ILE A 273 15.35 27.04 27.73
CA ILE A 273 16.06 26.52 26.57
C ILE A 273 17.56 26.49 26.87
N VAL A 274 18.09 25.29 27.10
CA VAL A 274 19.52 25.09 27.35
C VAL A 274 20.28 24.99 26.04
N ARG A 275 19.67 24.37 25.01
CA ARG A 275 20.22 24.28 23.65
C ARG A 275 19.12 24.42 22.61
N SER A 276 19.47 24.99 21.46
CA SER A 276 18.60 25.10 20.30
C SER A 276 19.41 24.80 19.05
N TRP A 277 18.84 23.99 18.16
CA TRP A 277 19.31 23.71 16.81
C TRP A 277 18.35 24.36 15.83
N THR A 278 18.79 25.45 15.20
CA THR A 278 18.00 26.17 14.21
C THR A 278 18.07 25.51 12.84
N ALA A 279 17.18 25.87 11.92
CA ALA A 279 17.17 25.38 10.54
C ALA A 279 18.53 25.51 9.84
N SER A 280 19.28 26.58 10.11
CA SER A 280 20.62 26.81 9.53
C SER A 280 21.68 25.84 10.07
N GLN A 281 21.50 25.33 11.29
CA GLN A 281 22.37 24.30 11.89
C GLN A 281 21.93 22.90 11.46
N LEU A 282 20.62 22.65 11.38
CA LEU A 282 20.07 21.37 10.93
C LEU A 282 20.41 21.08 9.46
N ARG A 283 20.41 22.12 8.60
CA ARG A 283 20.73 21.98 7.17
C ARG A 283 22.22 21.67 6.88
N VAL A 284 23.09 21.74 7.88
CA VAL A 284 24.53 21.46 7.75
C VAL A 284 24.96 20.25 8.58
N LEU A 285 24.01 19.47 9.08
CA LEU A 285 24.32 18.25 9.83
C LEU A 285 25.10 17.26 8.94
N PRO A 286 26.18 16.66 9.47
CA PRO A 286 26.90 15.63 8.74
C PRO A 286 26.00 14.42 8.53
N ARG A 287 26.19 13.68 7.43
CA ARG A 287 25.40 12.47 7.16
C ARG A 287 25.49 11.43 8.28
N THR A 288 26.63 11.37 8.98
CA THR A 288 26.85 10.50 10.14
C THR A 288 25.97 10.83 11.35
N ALA A 289 25.39 12.04 11.40
CA ALA A 289 24.43 12.43 12.43
C ALA A 289 23.03 11.83 12.21
N ILE A 290 22.74 11.28 11.02
CA ILE A 290 21.44 10.73 10.67
C ILE A 290 21.62 9.29 10.23
N ASN A 291 21.31 8.36 11.13
CA ASN A 291 21.36 6.94 10.86
C ASN A 291 19.96 6.42 10.52
N ASN A 292 19.68 6.28 9.23
CA ASN A 292 18.39 5.79 8.74
C ASN A 292 18.27 4.27 8.89
N VAL A 293 17.12 3.81 9.36
CA VAL A 293 16.83 2.36 9.47
C VAL A 293 16.59 1.74 8.10
N TYR A 294 16.05 2.52 7.15
CA TYR A 294 15.73 2.06 5.80
C TYR A 294 16.49 2.85 4.73
N ALA A 295 16.72 2.22 3.58
CA ALA A 295 17.47 2.82 2.48
C ALA A 295 16.65 3.76 1.56
N TYR A 296 15.33 3.87 1.76
CA TYR A 296 14.40 4.45 0.78
C TYR A 296 13.79 5.78 1.23
N ASN A 297 12.69 5.76 1.99
CA ASN A 297 12.12 6.97 2.60
C ASN A 297 12.98 7.35 3.80
N GLN A 298 13.99 8.20 3.54
CA GLN A 298 15.01 8.57 4.52
C GLN A 298 14.78 9.96 5.10
N VAL A 299 15.10 10.10 6.38
CA VAL A 299 15.37 11.40 7.00
C VAL A 299 16.66 11.93 6.39
N LYS A 300 16.60 13.14 5.85
CA LYS A 300 17.76 13.78 5.23
C LYS A 300 17.78 15.27 5.49
N VAL A 301 18.94 15.85 5.26
CA VAL A 301 19.15 17.29 5.27
C VAL A 301 18.46 17.91 4.05
N GLY A 302 17.65 18.94 4.26
CA GLY A 302 16.99 19.72 3.21
C GLY A 302 17.36 21.20 3.27
N MET A 303 16.74 21.99 2.38
CA MET A 303 17.04 23.41 2.25
C MET A 303 16.73 24.23 3.51
N TYR A 304 15.68 23.83 4.25
CA TYR A 304 15.14 24.56 5.40
C TYR A 304 15.22 23.78 6.73
N GLY A 305 16.10 22.78 6.83
CA GLY A 305 16.27 21.96 8.02
C GLY A 305 16.36 20.47 7.70
N LEU A 306 15.69 19.61 8.46
CA LEU A 306 15.55 18.20 8.13
C LEU A 306 14.24 17.94 7.38
N VAL A 307 14.27 16.98 6.48
CA VAL A 307 13.14 16.50 5.69
C VAL A 307 12.96 15.04 6.03
N ALA A 308 11.75 14.66 6.44
CA ALA A 308 11.41 13.28 6.72
C ALA A 308 10.11 12.91 5.97
N PRO A 309 10.18 12.04 4.95
CA PRO A 309 8.96 11.53 4.31
C PRO A 309 8.17 10.61 5.25
N GLU A 310 6.93 10.31 4.87
CA GLU A 310 6.09 9.30 5.54
C GLU A 310 6.84 7.97 5.71
N SER A 311 6.71 7.38 6.90
CA SER A 311 7.40 6.17 7.31
C SER A 311 8.93 6.26 7.35
N ALA A 312 9.51 7.46 7.31
CA ALA A 312 10.93 7.65 7.55
C ALA A 312 11.25 7.35 9.03
N LYS A 313 12.28 6.51 9.24
CA LYS A 313 12.72 6.07 10.56
C LYS A 313 14.23 6.26 10.66
N ALA A 314 14.67 7.06 11.61
CA ALA A 314 16.09 7.34 11.79
C ALA A 314 16.45 7.60 13.25
N GLU A 315 17.70 7.29 13.59
CA GLU A 315 18.35 7.79 14.80
C GLU A 315 19.11 9.07 14.44
N ILE A 316 18.84 10.14 15.19
CA ILE A 316 19.47 11.45 15.02
C ILE A 316 20.41 11.70 16.19
N SER A 317 21.64 12.07 15.88
CA SER A 317 22.69 12.44 16.83
C SER A 317 23.04 13.91 16.69
N LEU A 318 22.68 14.72 17.67
CA LEU A 318 22.97 16.15 17.71
C LEU A 318 24.11 16.42 18.67
N LEU A 319 25.25 16.85 18.13
CA LEU A 319 26.41 17.24 18.92
C LEU A 319 26.20 18.62 19.54
N PHE A 320 26.74 18.80 20.75
CA PHE A 320 26.76 20.11 21.39
C PHE A 320 27.85 20.98 20.80
N SER A 321 27.47 22.16 20.31
CA SER A 321 28.41 23.25 20.09
C SER A 321 29.03 23.68 21.43
N LYS A 322 30.26 24.20 21.41
CA LYS A 322 30.95 24.72 22.61
C LYS A 322 30.01 25.58 23.45
N GLY A 323 29.86 25.27 24.73
CA GLY A 323 28.94 25.96 25.64
C GLY A 323 28.94 25.35 27.05
N LYS A 324 28.05 25.82 27.92
CA LYS A 324 27.96 25.35 29.31
C LYS A 324 27.73 23.83 29.37
N LYS A 325 28.41 23.18 30.32
CA LYS A 325 28.15 21.78 30.68
C LYS A 325 26.72 21.65 31.19
N LEU A 326 26.04 20.60 30.76
CA LEU A 326 24.74 20.24 31.29
C LEU A 326 24.89 19.75 32.73
N LEU A 327 23.91 20.04 33.58
CA LEU A 327 23.86 19.56 34.95
C LEU A 327 23.05 18.25 34.96
N PRO A 328 23.37 17.26 35.81
CA PRO A 328 22.54 16.07 35.96
C PRO A 328 21.09 16.44 36.27
N GLY A 329 20.13 15.81 35.59
CA GLY A 329 18.72 16.16 35.77
C GLY A 329 17.80 15.70 34.65
N ALA A 330 16.53 16.10 34.78
CA ALA A 330 15.51 15.88 33.76
C ALA A 330 15.56 16.97 32.70
N TYR A 331 15.45 16.53 31.45
CA TYR A 331 15.47 17.38 30.26
C TYR A 331 14.30 17.01 29.35
N GLN A 332 13.91 17.93 28.48
CA GLN A 332 12.89 17.72 27.47
C GLN A 332 13.41 18.15 26.11
N LEU A 333 13.40 17.23 25.15
CA LEU A 333 13.70 17.53 23.75
C LEU A 333 12.39 17.88 23.05
N GLN A 334 12.37 19.00 22.32
CA GLN A 334 11.23 19.46 21.56
C GLN A 334 11.61 19.59 20.09
N ILE A 335 10.80 19.01 19.21
CA ILE A 335 10.97 19.09 17.76
C ILE A 335 9.85 19.93 17.18
N TYR A 336 10.21 20.92 16.36
CA TYR A 336 9.29 21.85 15.72
C TYR A 336 9.33 21.71 14.21
N THR A 337 8.15 21.78 13.60
CA THR A 337 8.00 21.73 12.15
C THR A 337 7.59 23.06 11.56
N VAL A 338 7.71 23.17 10.24
CA VAL A 338 7.31 24.39 9.49
C VAL A 338 5.83 24.72 9.67
N ASP A 339 4.99 23.70 9.87
CA ASP A 339 3.54 23.84 10.05
C ASP A 339 3.14 24.23 11.48
N GLY A 340 4.12 24.47 12.36
CA GLY A 340 3.89 24.91 13.75
C GLY A 340 3.58 23.79 14.74
N HIS A 341 3.67 22.52 14.33
CA HIS A 341 3.50 21.38 15.23
C HIS A 341 4.75 21.12 16.07
N ARG A 342 4.53 20.49 17.23
CA ARG A 342 5.58 20.17 18.22
C ARG A 342 5.43 18.75 18.74
N TRP A 343 6.56 18.06 18.90
CA TRP A 343 6.67 16.77 19.58
C TRP A 343 7.73 16.81 20.66
N ASP A 344 7.43 16.15 21.78
CA ASP A 344 8.23 16.22 22.99
C ASP A 344 8.78 14.84 23.34
N LEU A 345 10.02 14.77 23.82
CA LEU A 345 10.66 13.56 24.33
C LEU A 345 11.34 13.88 25.66
N ALA A 346 10.99 13.13 26.71
CA ALA A 346 11.66 13.21 28.00
C ALA A 346 13.04 12.56 27.93
N LEU A 347 14.04 13.23 28.49
CA LEU A 347 15.43 12.81 28.55
C LEU A 347 15.97 12.93 29.98
N HIS A 348 16.95 12.11 30.30
CA HIS A 348 17.68 12.17 31.57
C HIS A 348 19.18 12.15 31.31
N LEU A 349 19.91 13.01 32.01
CA LEU A 349 21.37 13.06 32.02
C LEU A 349 21.92 12.50 33.34
#